data_AF-A0A0Q9Y7U4-F1
#
_entry.id   AF-A0A0Q9Y7U4-F1
#
_cell.length_a   1.000
_cell.length_b   1.000
_cell.length_c   1.000
_cell.angle_alpha   90.00
_cell.angle_beta   90.00
_cell.angle_gamma   90.00
#
_symmetry.space_group_name_H-M   'P 1'
#
loop_
_entity.id
_entity.type
_entity.pdbx_description
1 polymer ?
#
loop_
_entity_poly.entity_id
_entity_poly.type
_entity_poly.pdbx_seq_one_letter_code
_entity_poly.pdbx_strand_id
1 'polypeptide(L)'
;MLPKILDIAEENRLTFKRNTYGKKEVLCKCPFCHEDEKPGKTKKFYLSLNTHDQVYRCWFCGEAGGVLQFEAKLTGLSYHEVKEKRLGTLRKPLHPAERLNPKQLETIGWKEKKRKDRQAFKQKREDVLLDWKVYKFITLVGLFAEFMVIAFLDTPKERQDKLFLYLMQRTKETQIDHAFSRLLDEYAKEEVNEVNRAEWAKEGTKIARMAWKASYKTYDFSLEKIVLYVPFFHYRWKLERTANGITKKQMVAMR
;
A
#
# COMPACT_ATOMS: atom_id res chain seq x y z
N MET A 1 1.42 23.81 16.11
CA MET A 1 2.17 22.80 16.87
C MET A 1 1.58 21.43 16.51
N LEU A 2 2.37 20.38 16.31
CA LEU A 2 1.82 19.05 16.05
C LEU A 2 1.11 18.52 17.31
N PRO A 3 -0.05 17.83 17.20
CA PRO A 3 -0.72 17.26 18.36
C PRO A 3 0.16 16.18 19.00
N LYS A 4 -0.05 15.88 20.29
CA LYS A 4 0.66 14.76 20.92
C LYS A 4 0.02 13.46 20.45
N ILE A 5 0.84 12.42 20.28
CA ILE A 5 0.37 11.10 19.84
C ILE A 5 -0.63 10.47 20.81
N LEU A 6 -0.52 10.80 22.10
CA LEU A 6 -1.44 10.33 23.13
C LEU A 6 -2.83 10.95 22.96
N ASP A 7 -2.90 12.27 22.73
CA ASP A 7 -4.14 12.99 22.46
C ASP A 7 -4.88 12.39 21.25
N ILE A 8 -4.15 12.09 20.17
CA ILE A 8 -4.72 11.41 18.98
C ILE A 8 -5.30 10.04 19.33
N ALA A 9 -4.61 9.25 20.16
CA ALA A 9 -5.09 7.95 20.58
C ALA A 9 -6.38 8.05 21.42
N GLU A 10 -6.48 9.07 22.28
CA GLU A 10 -7.66 9.33 23.10
C GLU A 10 -8.85 9.82 22.28
N GLU A 11 -8.63 10.78 21.37
CA GLU A 11 -9.64 11.28 20.43
C GLU A 11 -10.27 10.13 19.62
N ASN A 12 -9.46 9.13 19.26
CA ASN A 12 -9.88 7.93 18.51
C ASN A 12 -10.29 6.76 19.42
N ARG A 13 -10.42 6.98 20.73
CA ARG A 13 -10.94 6.01 21.73
C ARG A 13 -10.18 4.69 21.77
N LEU A 14 -8.85 4.72 21.62
CA LEU A 14 -8.04 3.51 21.77
C LEU A 14 -8.10 2.98 23.21
N THR A 15 -8.03 1.66 23.36
CA THR A 15 -7.99 1.02 24.68
C THR A 15 -6.56 0.97 25.20
N PHE A 16 -6.31 1.64 26.32
CA PHE A 16 -4.99 1.75 26.95
C PHE A 16 -4.74 0.68 28.03
N LYS A 17 -3.49 0.27 28.16
CA LYS A 17 -3.02 -0.50 29.32
C LYS A 17 -2.83 0.46 30.49
N ARG A 18 -3.72 0.37 31.48
CA ARG A 18 -3.82 1.30 32.64
C ARG A 18 -2.47 1.64 33.29
N ASN A 19 -1.60 0.65 33.50
CA ASN A 19 -0.33 0.85 34.19
C ASN A 19 0.81 1.47 33.33
N THR A 20 0.55 1.74 32.06
CA THR A 20 1.49 2.40 31.14
C THR A 20 1.02 3.79 30.71
N TYR A 21 -0.23 4.14 31.00
CA TYR A 21 -0.80 5.44 30.64
C TYR A 21 -0.02 6.58 31.32
N GLY A 22 0.26 7.65 30.57
CA GLY A 22 1.08 8.78 31.03
C GLY A 22 2.60 8.55 31.10
N LYS A 23 3.09 7.34 30.80
CA LYS A 23 4.53 7.04 30.76
C LYS A 23 5.17 7.44 29.42
N LYS A 24 6.50 7.39 29.36
CA LYS A 24 7.28 7.57 28.11
C LYS A 24 6.81 6.62 27.01
N GLU A 25 6.46 5.41 27.38
CA GLU A 25 5.92 4.39 26.48
C GLU A 25 4.55 3.94 26.99
N VAL A 26 3.51 4.23 26.21
CA VAL A 26 2.13 3.88 26.52
C VAL A 26 1.72 2.71 25.63
N LEU A 27 1.17 1.66 26.22
CA LEU A 27 0.70 0.50 25.48
C LEU A 27 -0.81 0.58 25.23
N CYS A 28 -1.23 0.26 24.01
CA CYS A 28 -2.60 0.30 23.53
C CYS A 28 -2.96 -0.99 22.80
N LYS A 29 -4.26 -1.24 22.67
CA LYS A 29 -4.77 -2.20 21.70
C LYS A 29 -4.47 -1.72 20.28
N CYS A 30 -4.11 -2.63 19.38
CA CYS A 30 -3.75 -2.26 18.02
C CYS A 30 -5.00 -2.19 17.12
N PRO A 31 -5.44 -1.00 16.69
CA PRO A 31 -6.62 -0.84 15.85
C PRO A 31 -6.36 -1.18 14.37
N PHE A 32 -5.15 -1.65 14.04
CA PHE A 32 -4.78 -1.98 12.65
C PHE A 32 -4.84 -3.48 12.38
N CYS A 33 -4.54 -4.31 13.38
CA CYS A 33 -4.53 -5.77 13.23
C CYS A 33 -5.53 -6.49 14.13
N HIS A 34 -6.07 -5.83 15.15
CA HIS A 34 -7.05 -6.38 16.11
C HIS A 34 -6.63 -7.74 16.71
N GLU A 35 -5.33 -8.06 16.71
CA GLU A 35 -4.83 -9.35 17.19
C GLU A 35 -5.04 -9.50 18.70
N ASP A 36 -4.95 -8.39 19.42
CA ASP A 36 -5.15 -8.33 20.85
C ASP A 36 -6.63 -8.31 21.27
N GLU A 37 -7.58 -8.35 20.32
CA GLU A 37 -9.02 -8.51 20.56
C GLU A 37 -9.46 -9.98 20.48
N LYS A 38 -8.63 -10.86 19.91
CA LYS A 38 -8.96 -12.29 19.76
C LYS A 38 -9.13 -13.00 21.12
N PRO A 39 -10.00 -14.03 21.20
CA PRO A 39 -10.13 -14.88 22.38
C PRO A 39 -8.77 -15.38 22.87
N GLY A 40 -8.52 -15.27 24.18
CA GLY A 40 -7.23 -15.64 24.80
C GLY A 40 -6.12 -14.58 24.71
N LYS A 41 -6.27 -13.53 23.89
CA LYS A 41 -5.28 -12.44 23.73
C LYS A 41 -5.76 -11.09 24.27
N THR A 42 -6.95 -11.05 24.90
CA THR A 42 -7.59 -9.84 25.44
C THR A 42 -6.77 -9.11 26.52
N LYS A 43 -5.79 -9.74 27.15
CA LYS A 43 -4.86 -9.09 28.10
C LYS A 43 -3.56 -8.54 27.45
N LYS A 44 -3.33 -8.81 26.17
CA LYS A 44 -2.13 -8.37 25.42
C LYS A 44 -2.36 -6.97 24.85
N PHE A 45 -1.30 -6.20 24.69
CA PHE A 45 -1.32 -4.85 24.11
C PHE A 45 -0.08 -4.75 23.23
N TYR A 46 -0.27 -4.73 21.92
CA TYR A 46 0.86 -4.81 20.97
C TYR A 46 1.26 -3.45 20.41
N LEU A 47 0.39 -2.43 20.48
CA LEU A 47 0.69 -1.09 20.01
C LEU A 47 1.40 -0.30 21.12
N SER A 48 2.60 0.17 20.84
CA SER A 48 3.36 1.08 21.68
C SER A 48 3.33 2.49 21.10
N LEU A 49 3.06 3.47 21.96
CA LEU A 49 3.15 4.90 21.69
C LEU A 49 4.28 5.50 22.53
N ASN A 50 5.34 5.97 21.86
CA ASN A 50 6.41 6.71 22.53
C ASN A 50 6.02 8.20 22.58
N THR A 51 5.67 8.67 23.77
CA THR A 51 5.18 10.04 24.01
C THR A 51 6.29 11.08 24.02
N HIS A 52 7.55 10.65 24.11
CA HIS A 52 8.70 11.54 23.99
C HIS A 52 9.07 11.75 22.51
N ASP A 53 9.26 10.66 21.77
CA ASP A 53 9.70 10.70 20.37
C ASP A 53 8.54 10.91 19.38
N GLN A 54 7.28 10.89 19.87
CA GLN A 54 6.07 11.13 19.10
C GLN A 54 5.88 10.15 17.94
N VAL A 55 6.19 8.87 18.21
CA VAL A 55 6.11 7.75 17.27
C VAL A 55 5.31 6.59 17.85
N TYR A 56 4.73 5.78 16.97
CA TYR A 56 4.08 4.52 17.34
C TYR A 56 4.73 3.32 16.66
N ARG A 57 4.59 2.16 17.28
CA ARG A 57 4.92 0.86 16.69
C ARG A 57 4.03 -0.24 17.25
N CYS A 58 3.43 -1.05 16.39
CA CYS A 58 2.82 -2.31 16.75
C CYS A 58 3.86 -3.43 16.66
N TRP A 59 4.07 -4.13 17.76
CA TRP A 59 5.00 -5.25 17.86
C TRP A 59 4.48 -6.56 17.25
N PHE A 60 3.20 -6.61 16.86
CA PHE A 60 2.62 -7.77 16.18
C PHE A 60 2.58 -7.60 14.66
N CYS A 61 1.87 -6.58 14.15
CA CYS A 61 1.74 -6.36 12.71
C CYS A 61 2.84 -5.49 12.09
N GLY A 62 3.76 -4.97 12.89
CA GLY A 62 4.87 -4.14 12.41
C GLY A 62 4.50 -2.71 12.00
N GLU A 63 3.21 -2.33 12.09
CA GLU A 63 2.78 -0.98 11.76
C GLU A 63 3.45 0.07 12.64
N ALA A 64 4.06 1.06 12.01
CA ALA A 64 4.83 2.08 12.70
C ALA A 64 4.85 3.40 11.92
N GLY A 65 5.04 4.51 12.63
CA GLY A 65 5.07 5.85 12.05
C GLY A 65 5.09 6.97 13.10
N GLY A 66 5.00 8.21 12.63
CA GLY A 66 4.81 9.39 13.48
C GLY A 66 3.35 9.78 13.64
N VAL A 67 3.08 10.82 14.43
CA VAL A 67 1.74 11.32 14.78
C VAL A 67 0.77 11.46 13.60
N LEU A 68 1.18 12.16 12.52
CA LEU A 68 0.29 12.40 11.38
C LEU A 68 -0.04 11.11 10.61
N GLN A 69 0.91 10.18 10.53
CA GLN A 69 0.68 8.88 9.91
C GLN A 69 -0.24 8.01 10.77
N PHE A 70 -0.14 8.16 12.09
CA PHE A 70 -1.02 7.48 13.04
C PHE A 70 -2.47 7.94 12.87
N GLU A 71 -2.72 9.26 12.91
CA GLU A 71 -4.07 9.81 12.72
C GLU A 71 -4.65 9.47 11.34
N ALA A 72 -3.85 9.54 10.27
CA ALA A 72 -4.29 9.17 8.92
C ALA A 72 -4.79 7.73 8.86
N LYS A 73 -4.07 6.80 9.50
CA LYS A 73 -4.50 5.40 9.55
C LYS A 73 -5.73 5.15 10.41
N LEU A 74 -5.86 5.85 11.54
CA LEU A 74 -7.02 5.71 12.43
C LEU A 74 -8.30 6.26 11.79
N THR A 75 -8.19 7.40 11.10
CA THR A 75 -9.34 8.10 10.53
C THR A 75 -9.69 7.67 9.11
N GLY A 76 -8.79 6.96 8.43
CA GLY A 76 -8.93 6.62 7.02
C GLY A 76 -8.69 7.81 6.07
N LEU A 77 -8.36 8.99 6.59
CA LEU A 77 -8.00 10.16 5.80
C LEU A 77 -6.60 10.00 5.19
N SER A 78 -6.37 10.65 4.05
CA SER A 78 -5.02 10.72 3.49
C SER A 78 -4.08 11.48 4.43
N TYR A 79 -2.79 11.14 4.38
CA TYR A 79 -1.76 11.86 5.14
C TYR A 79 -1.79 13.37 4.89
N HIS A 80 -2.16 13.79 3.67
CA HIS A 80 -2.26 15.18 3.30
C HIS A 80 -3.44 15.88 3.98
N GLU A 81 -4.63 15.27 3.96
CA GLU A 81 -5.82 15.83 4.62
C GLU A 81 -5.58 15.98 6.12
N VAL A 82 -4.98 14.99 6.77
CA VAL A 82 -4.60 15.08 8.18
C VAL A 82 -3.58 16.20 8.42
N LYS A 83 -2.58 16.32 7.54
CA LYS A 83 -1.58 17.38 7.63
C LYS A 83 -2.21 18.77 7.49
N GLU A 84 -3.14 18.96 6.55
CA GLU A 84 -3.87 20.22 6.36
C GLU A 84 -4.79 20.52 7.56
N LYS A 85 -5.51 19.50 8.05
CA LYS A 85 -6.35 19.62 9.25
C LYS A 85 -5.56 20.09 10.47
N ARG A 86 -4.34 19.56 10.69
CA ARG A 86 -3.54 19.83 11.89
C ARG A 86 -2.58 21.02 11.76
N LEU A 87 -2.08 21.32 10.57
CA LEU A 87 -1.10 22.38 10.33
C LEU A 87 -1.68 23.59 9.59
N GLY A 88 -2.97 23.56 9.26
CA GLY A 88 -3.67 24.58 8.49
C GLY A 88 -3.52 24.39 6.98
N THR A 89 -4.38 25.07 6.23
CA THR A 89 -4.29 25.14 4.77
C THR A 89 -3.05 25.93 4.38
N LEU A 90 -2.23 25.33 3.52
CA LEU A 90 -1.05 26.01 3.01
C LEU A 90 -1.48 27.14 2.09
N ARG A 91 -0.90 28.34 2.25
CA ARG A 91 -1.14 29.50 1.38
C ARG A 91 -0.90 29.20 -0.11
N LYS A 92 -0.16 28.15 -0.43
CA LYS A 92 0.05 27.61 -1.78
C LYS A 92 -0.12 26.09 -1.76
N PRO A 93 -0.83 25.51 -2.75
CA PRO A 93 -0.96 24.06 -2.83
C PRO A 93 0.42 23.41 -2.98
N LEU A 94 0.69 22.40 -2.17
CA LEU A 94 1.93 21.61 -2.32
C LEU A 94 1.95 20.91 -3.65
N HIS A 95 3.14 20.85 -4.25
CA HIS A 95 3.39 19.98 -5.39
C HIS A 95 3.05 18.52 -5.03
N PRO A 96 2.44 17.71 -5.90
CA PRO A 96 2.06 16.32 -5.58
C PRO A 96 3.20 15.46 -5.03
N ALA A 97 4.42 15.63 -5.55
CA ALA A 97 5.62 14.96 -5.01
C ALA A 97 5.95 15.30 -3.55
N GLU A 98 5.61 16.52 -3.11
CA GLU A 98 5.81 16.97 -1.72
C GLU A 98 4.74 16.43 -0.77
N ARG A 99 3.61 15.96 -1.32
CA ARG A 99 2.51 15.32 -0.57
C ARG A 99 2.80 13.85 -0.24
N LEU A 100 3.77 13.23 -0.92
CA LEU A 100 4.18 11.86 -0.64
C LEU A 100 4.69 11.72 0.79
N ASN A 101 4.21 10.68 1.48
CA ASN A 101 4.61 10.38 2.84
C ASN A 101 6.04 9.78 2.87
N PRO A 102 6.71 9.73 4.05
CA PRO A 102 8.07 9.23 4.14
C PRO A 102 8.27 7.80 3.63
N LYS A 103 7.31 6.89 3.86
CA LYS A 103 7.38 5.51 3.36
C LYS A 103 7.25 5.47 1.84
N GLN A 104 6.34 6.23 1.26
CA GLN A 104 6.21 6.36 -0.20
C GLN A 104 7.52 6.86 -0.83
N LEU A 105 8.14 7.89 -0.24
CA LEU A 105 9.43 8.42 -0.68
C LEU A 105 10.58 7.42 -0.49
N GLU A 106 10.52 6.57 0.54
CA GLU A 106 11.48 5.49 0.78
C GLU A 106 11.38 4.42 -0.31
N THR A 107 10.16 4.00 -0.65
CA THR A 107 9.87 3.01 -1.69
C THR A 107 10.46 3.40 -3.06
N ILE A 108 10.48 4.70 -3.38
CA ILE A 108 11.07 5.20 -4.63
C ILE A 108 12.49 5.78 -4.47
N GLY A 109 13.14 5.61 -3.31
CA GLY A 109 14.55 6.00 -3.10
C GLY A 109 14.80 7.50 -2.98
N TRP A 110 13.78 8.30 -2.62
CA TRP A 110 13.85 9.75 -2.48
C TRP A 110 13.86 10.26 -1.03
N LYS A 111 13.58 9.41 -0.03
CA LYS A 111 13.54 9.79 1.39
C LYS A 111 14.84 10.43 1.87
N GLU A 112 15.97 9.76 1.70
CA GLU A 112 17.28 10.28 2.15
C GLU A 112 17.72 11.51 1.36
N LYS A 113 17.42 11.56 0.06
CA LYS A 113 17.71 12.74 -0.79
C LYS A 113 16.98 13.98 -0.28
N LYS A 114 15.69 13.84 0.05
CA LYS A 114 14.88 14.92 0.64
C LYS A 114 15.40 15.35 2.01
N ARG A 115 15.88 14.40 2.82
CA ARG A 115 16.43 14.68 4.17
C ARG A 115 17.75 15.44 4.09
N LYS A 116 18.63 15.08 3.15
CA LYS A 116 19.94 15.71 2.98
C LYS A 116 19.85 17.08 2.32
N ASP A 117 19.06 17.22 1.26
CA ASP A 117 18.93 18.47 0.51
C ASP A 117 17.48 18.71 0.06
N ARG A 118 16.81 19.61 0.77
CA ARG A 118 15.42 19.99 0.48
C ARG A 118 15.30 20.82 -0.79
N GLN A 119 16.30 21.62 -1.15
CA GLN A 119 16.24 22.49 -2.32
C GLN A 119 16.46 21.68 -3.61
N ALA A 120 17.43 20.78 -3.62
CA ALA A 120 17.61 19.82 -4.72
C ALA A 120 16.37 18.93 -4.90
N PHE A 121 15.73 18.49 -3.80
CA PHE A 121 14.46 17.76 -3.90
C PHE A 121 13.36 18.57 -4.61
N LYS A 122 13.22 19.87 -4.29
CA LYS A 122 12.24 20.73 -4.94
C LYS A 122 12.51 20.93 -6.43
N GLN A 123 13.78 21.01 -6.83
CA GLN A 123 14.15 21.10 -8.25
C GLN A 123 13.79 19.82 -9.03
N LYS A 124 13.88 18.65 -8.38
CA LYS A 124 13.57 17.34 -8.99
C LYS A 124 12.16 16.83 -8.70
N ARG A 125 11.23 17.70 -8.31
CA ARG A 125 9.86 17.31 -7.90
C ARG A 125 9.08 16.59 -9.01
N GLU A 126 9.33 16.88 -10.27
CA GLU A 126 8.71 16.20 -11.41
C GLU A 126 9.24 14.77 -11.56
N ASP A 127 10.56 14.57 -11.39
CA ASP A 127 11.18 13.24 -11.43
C ASP A 127 10.67 12.37 -10.28
N VAL A 128 10.56 12.95 -9.07
CA VAL A 128 9.98 12.26 -7.90
C VAL A 128 8.55 11.80 -8.18
N LEU A 129 7.73 12.68 -8.76
CA LEU A 129 6.35 12.35 -9.10
C LEU A 129 6.27 11.28 -10.19
N LEU A 130 7.15 11.35 -11.20
CA LEU A 130 7.25 10.37 -12.26
C LEU A 130 7.63 9.00 -11.70
N ASP A 131 8.64 8.93 -10.83
CA ASP A 131 9.07 7.70 -10.17
C ASP A 131 7.93 7.08 -9.34
N TRP A 132 7.17 7.89 -8.62
CA TRP A 132 5.99 7.42 -7.88
C TRP A 132 4.90 6.86 -8.81
N LYS A 133 4.62 7.55 -9.92
CA LYS A 133 3.62 7.08 -10.90
C LYS A 133 4.06 5.77 -11.55
N VAL A 134 5.34 5.63 -11.90
CA VAL A 134 5.92 4.39 -12.45
C VAL A 134 5.82 3.26 -11.44
N TYR A 135 6.21 3.49 -10.18
CA TYR A 135 6.08 2.51 -9.11
C TYR A 135 4.62 2.05 -8.96
N LYS A 136 3.68 3.00 -8.90
CA LYS A 136 2.23 2.70 -8.82
C LYS A 136 1.79 1.84 -9.99
N PHE A 137 2.12 2.23 -11.21
CA PHE A 137 1.74 1.51 -12.43
C PHE A 137 2.24 0.06 -12.39
N ILE A 138 3.56 -0.12 -12.23
CA ILE A 138 4.19 -1.45 -12.21
C ILE A 138 3.61 -2.32 -11.09
N THR A 139 3.45 -1.76 -9.90
CA THR A 139 2.94 -2.52 -8.75
C THR A 139 1.51 -2.97 -8.97
N LEU A 140 0.65 -2.10 -9.52
CA LEU A 140 -0.75 -2.43 -9.81
C LEU A 140 -0.88 -3.45 -10.94
N VAL A 141 -0.02 -3.43 -11.96
CA VAL A 141 0.04 -4.47 -13.00
C VAL A 141 0.18 -5.87 -12.37
N GLY A 142 1.16 -6.04 -11.49
CA GLY A 142 1.39 -7.30 -10.80
C GLY A 142 0.25 -7.70 -9.87
N LEU A 143 -0.22 -6.77 -9.03
CA LEU A 143 -1.32 -7.03 -8.11
C LEU A 143 -2.62 -7.39 -8.83
N PHE A 144 -2.91 -6.76 -9.97
CA PHE A 144 -4.09 -7.07 -10.75
C PHE A 144 -3.99 -8.43 -11.43
N ALA A 145 -2.80 -8.80 -11.93
CA ALA A 145 -2.57 -10.13 -12.47
C ALA A 145 -2.82 -11.22 -11.40
N GLU A 146 -2.34 -11.01 -10.18
CA GLU A 146 -2.61 -11.90 -9.04
C GLU A 146 -4.09 -11.93 -8.69
N PHE A 147 -4.76 -10.76 -8.64
CA PHE A 147 -6.19 -10.65 -8.39
C PHE A 147 -7.00 -11.47 -9.39
N MET A 148 -6.75 -11.27 -10.69
CA MET A 148 -7.43 -11.97 -11.77
C MET A 148 -7.29 -13.47 -11.60
N VAL A 149 -6.07 -13.95 -11.39
CA VAL A 149 -5.83 -15.38 -11.16
C VAL A 149 -6.67 -15.90 -10.00
N ILE A 150 -6.62 -15.26 -8.83
CA ILE A 150 -7.37 -15.69 -7.64
C ILE A 150 -8.88 -15.70 -7.91
N ALA A 151 -9.40 -14.70 -8.62
CA ALA A 151 -10.82 -14.60 -8.96
C ALA A 151 -11.32 -15.75 -9.85
N PHE A 152 -10.46 -16.24 -10.76
CA PHE A 152 -10.79 -17.34 -11.67
C PHE A 152 -10.36 -18.73 -11.18
N LEU A 153 -9.73 -18.84 -10.00
CA LEU A 153 -9.32 -20.12 -9.44
C LEU A 153 -10.55 -20.98 -9.12
N ASP A 154 -10.61 -22.17 -9.72
CA ASP A 154 -11.56 -23.22 -9.35
C ASP A 154 -11.09 -23.93 -8.07
N THR A 155 -11.23 -23.24 -6.94
CA THR A 155 -10.86 -23.73 -5.61
C THR A 155 -12.02 -23.59 -4.64
N PRO A 156 -12.06 -24.37 -3.55
CA PRO A 156 -13.07 -24.18 -2.51
C PRO A 156 -13.08 -22.73 -2.04
N LYS A 157 -14.28 -22.16 -1.87
CA LYS A 157 -14.48 -20.74 -1.52
C LYS A 157 -13.60 -20.27 -0.35
N GLU A 158 -13.44 -21.10 0.67
CA GLU A 158 -12.59 -20.82 1.83
C GLU A 158 -11.10 -20.60 1.48
N ARG A 159 -10.57 -21.34 0.50
CA ARG A 159 -9.20 -21.15 0.01
C ARG A 159 -9.09 -19.87 -0.79
N GLN A 160 -10.09 -19.59 -1.62
CA GLN A 160 -10.15 -18.34 -2.39
C GLN A 160 -10.21 -17.11 -1.47
N ASP A 161 -11.04 -17.15 -0.42
CA ASP A 161 -11.15 -16.08 0.59
C ASP A 161 -9.81 -15.84 1.30
N LYS A 162 -9.09 -16.91 1.67
CA LYS A 162 -7.73 -16.81 2.26
C LYS A 162 -6.75 -16.13 1.31
N LEU A 163 -6.80 -16.46 0.01
CA LEU A 163 -5.94 -15.84 -1.00
C LEU A 163 -6.27 -14.36 -1.21
N PHE A 164 -7.56 -13.99 -1.22
CA PHE A 164 -7.96 -12.59 -1.27
C PHE A 164 -7.53 -11.83 -0.02
N LEU A 165 -7.67 -12.39 1.17
CA LEU A 165 -7.16 -11.77 2.41
C LEU A 165 -5.65 -11.54 2.36
N TYR A 166 -4.89 -12.51 1.85
CA TYR A 166 -3.45 -12.37 1.63
C TYR A 166 -3.14 -11.24 0.64
N LEU A 167 -3.83 -11.19 -0.51
CA LEU A 167 -3.66 -10.12 -1.50
C LEU A 167 -4.02 -8.75 -0.92
N MET A 168 -5.14 -8.64 -0.20
CA MET A 168 -5.53 -7.43 0.52
C MET A 168 -4.42 -6.95 1.44
N GLN A 169 -3.83 -7.85 2.23
CA GLN A 169 -2.73 -7.49 3.13
C GLN A 169 -1.50 -6.98 2.35
N ARG A 170 -1.09 -7.65 1.27
CA ARG A 170 0.00 -7.18 0.41
C ARG A 170 -0.27 -5.81 -0.20
N THR A 171 -1.52 -5.53 -0.60
CA THR A 171 -1.85 -4.21 -1.15
C THR A 171 -1.61 -3.09 -0.12
N LYS A 172 -1.88 -3.32 1.16
CA LYS A 172 -1.65 -2.35 2.25
C LYS A 172 -0.16 -2.05 2.45
N GLU A 173 0.71 -3.03 2.20
CA GLU A 173 2.16 -2.86 2.33
C GLU A 173 2.74 -1.92 1.26
N THR A 174 2.13 -1.86 0.07
CA THR A 174 2.62 -1.08 -1.08
C THR A 174 2.62 0.44 -0.90
N GLN A 175 1.94 0.97 0.13
CA GLN A 175 1.69 2.40 0.35
C GLN A 175 0.92 3.10 -0.79
N ILE A 176 0.24 2.33 -1.66
CA ILE A 176 -0.64 2.85 -2.69
C ILE A 176 -2.04 3.00 -2.11
N ASP A 177 -2.56 4.22 -2.14
CA ASP A 177 -3.88 4.52 -1.57
C ASP A 177 -4.98 3.71 -2.28
N HIS A 178 -5.85 3.11 -1.48
CA HIS A 178 -7.00 2.28 -1.90
C HIS A 178 -6.64 1.19 -2.93
N ALA A 179 -5.42 0.66 -2.88
CA ALA A 179 -4.92 -0.27 -3.89
C ALA A 179 -5.87 -1.44 -4.18
N PHE A 180 -6.33 -2.16 -3.16
CA PHE A 180 -7.26 -3.29 -3.35
C PHE A 180 -8.61 -2.87 -3.95
N SER A 181 -9.20 -1.77 -3.48
CA SER A 181 -10.45 -1.22 -4.04
C SER A 181 -10.30 -0.96 -5.53
N ARG A 182 -9.17 -0.36 -5.93
CA ARG A 182 -8.90 -0.09 -7.34
C ARG A 182 -8.79 -1.36 -8.18
N LEU A 183 -8.28 -2.47 -7.63
CA LEU A 183 -8.29 -3.76 -8.32
C LEU A 183 -9.73 -4.25 -8.53
N LEU A 184 -10.54 -4.19 -7.47
CA LEU A 184 -11.95 -4.59 -7.53
C LEU A 184 -12.75 -3.75 -8.55
N ASP A 185 -12.54 -2.43 -8.54
CA ASP A 185 -13.20 -1.49 -9.45
C ASP A 185 -12.86 -1.81 -10.92
N GLU A 186 -11.60 -2.12 -11.23
CA GLU A 186 -11.20 -2.50 -12.59
C GLU A 186 -11.67 -3.90 -12.98
N TYR A 187 -11.77 -4.82 -12.02
CA TYR A 187 -12.28 -6.17 -12.25
C TYR A 187 -13.78 -6.16 -12.56
N ALA A 188 -14.55 -5.33 -11.85
CA ALA A 188 -15.99 -5.18 -12.02
C ALA A 188 -16.38 -4.56 -13.38
N LYS A 189 -15.44 -3.92 -14.09
CA LYS A 189 -15.66 -3.49 -15.47
C LYS A 189 -15.77 -4.72 -16.35
N GLU A 190 -16.99 -4.96 -16.86
CA GLU A 190 -17.32 -6.06 -17.78
C GLU A 190 -16.30 -6.19 -18.92
N GLU A 191 -16.08 -7.42 -19.41
CA GLU A 191 -15.12 -7.68 -20.50
C GLU A 191 -15.45 -6.90 -21.78
N VAL A 192 -16.72 -6.59 -22.04
CA VAL A 192 -17.14 -5.76 -23.19
C VAL A 192 -16.60 -4.32 -23.09
N ASN A 193 -16.29 -3.88 -21.86
CA ASN A 193 -15.70 -2.57 -21.56
C ASN A 193 -14.17 -2.63 -21.37
N GLU A 194 -13.47 -3.65 -21.91
CA GLU A 194 -12.00 -3.78 -21.83
C GLU A 194 -11.29 -2.51 -22.33
N VAL A 195 -11.89 -1.76 -23.25
CA VAL A 195 -11.43 -0.44 -23.73
C VAL A 195 -11.29 0.58 -22.60
N ASN A 196 -12.21 0.56 -21.62
CA ASN A 196 -12.30 1.50 -20.49
C ASN A 196 -11.53 1.04 -19.25
N ARG A 197 -10.86 -0.12 -19.30
CA ARG A 197 -9.96 -0.54 -18.23
C ARG A 197 -8.72 0.34 -18.22
N ALA A 198 -8.21 0.61 -17.02
CA ALA A 198 -6.93 1.30 -16.90
C ALA A 198 -5.80 0.45 -17.54
N GLU A 199 -4.81 1.10 -18.15
CA GLU A 199 -3.72 0.39 -18.84
C GLU A 199 -2.96 -0.59 -17.94
N TRP A 200 -2.75 -0.27 -16.66
CA TRP A 200 -2.13 -1.21 -15.73
C TRP A 200 -2.97 -2.48 -15.52
N ALA A 201 -4.30 -2.39 -15.59
CA ALA A 201 -5.20 -3.53 -15.47
C ALA A 201 -5.23 -4.35 -16.77
N LYS A 202 -5.15 -3.71 -17.94
CA LYS A 202 -4.98 -4.39 -19.24
C LYS A 202 -3.69 -5.19 -19.27
N GLU A 203 -2.57 -4.58 -18.88
CA GLU A 203 -1.27 -5.27 -18.79
C GLU A 203 -1.29 -6.40 -17.74
N GLY A 204 -1.93 -6.17 -16.58
CA GLY A 204 -2.13 -7.21 -15.57
C GLY A 204 -2.96 -8.39 -16.08
N THR A 205 -4.01 -8.12 -16.87
CA THR A 205 -4.84 -9.15 -17.53
C THR A 205 -3.99 -10.00 -18.48
N LYS A 206 -3.11 -9.38 -19.27
CA LYS A 206 -2.19 -10.11 -20.17
C LYS A 206 -1.29 -11.05 -19.38
N ILE A 207 -0.69 -10.59 -18.28
CA ILE A 207 0.16 -11.40 -17.40
C ILE A 207 -0.64 -12.56 -16.79
N ALA A 208 -1.85 -12.31 -16.29
CA ALA A 208 -2.71 -13.36 -15.75
C ALA A 208 -3.02 -14.44 -16.81
N ARG A 209 -3.41 -14.03 -18.03
CA ARG A 209 -3.66 -14.95 -19.16
C ARG A 209 -2.41 -15.77 -19.52
N MET A 210 -1.22 -15.17 -19.47
CA MET A 210 0.04 -15.88 -19.68
C MET A 210 0.31 -16.92 -18.59
N ALA A 211 0.07 -16.57 -17.32
CA ALA A 211 0.21 -17.49 -16.19
C ALA A 211 -0.74 -18.69 -16.31
N TRP A 212 -2.01 -18.44 -16.65
CA TRP A 212 -3.00 -19.48 -16.95
C TRP A 212 -2.55 -20.41 -18.08
N LYS A 213 -2.11 -19.82 -19.20
CA LYS A 213 -1.62 -20.60 -20.35
C LYS A 213 -0.40 -21.45 -20.00
N ALA A 214 0.48 -20.98 -19.11
CA ALA A 214 1.63 -21.74 -18.63
C ALA A 214 1.22 -22.92 -17.74
N SER A 215 0.27 -22.72 -16.82
CA SER A 215 -0.28 -23.82 -16.02
C SER A 215 -0.91 -24.89 -16.92
N TYR A 216 -1.73 -24.49 -17.91
CA TYR A 216 -2.31 -25.45 -18.86
C TYR A 216 -1.25 -26.23 -19.65
N LYS A 217 -0.22 -25.55 -20.16
CA LYS A 217 0.89 -26.18 -20.91
C LYS A 217 1.73 -27.13 -20.06
N THR A 218 1.77 -26.94 -18.75
CA THR A 218 2.53 -27.79 -17.82
C THR A 218 1.67 -28.83 -17.14
N TYR A 219 0.44 -29.04 -17.62
CA TYR A 219 -0.56 -29.95 -17.06
C TYR A 219 -0.84 -29.69 -15.56
N ASP A 220 -0.65 -28.44 -15.12
CA ASP A 220 -0.97 -27.95 -13.78
C ASP A 220 -2.44 -27.52 -13.74
N PHE A 221 -3.35 -28.50 -13.83
CA PHE A 221 -4.79 -28.24 -13.85
C PHE A 221 -5.35 -27.80 -12.49
N SER A 222 -4.67 -28.12 -11.39
CA SER A 222 -4.98 -27.61 -10.06
C SER A 222 -4.49 -26.17 -9.83
N LEU A 223 -3.79 -25.60 -10.82
CA LEU A 223 -3.24 -24.24 -10.81
C LEU A 223 -2.34 -24.00 -9.59
N GLU A 224 -1.66 -25.04 -9.10
CA GLU A 224 -0.80 -24.96 -7.93
C GLU A 224 0.41 -24.06 -8.17
N LYS A 225 0.90 -24.00 -9.41
CA LYS A 225 2.07 -23.21 -9.78
C LYS A 225 1.70 -21.80 -10.23
N ILE A 226 0.41 -21.45 -10.28
CA ILE A 226 -0.01 -20.14 -10.79
C ILE A 226 0.52 -19.00 -9.93
N VAL A 227 0.68 -19.25 -8.63
CA VAL A 227 1.30 -18.32 -7.66
C VAL A 227 2.78 -18.07 -7.94
N LEU A 228 3.45 -18.95 -8.70
CA LEU A 228 4.82 -18.78 -9.17
C LEU A 228 4.86 -18.11 -10.54
N TYR A 229 3.92 -18.47 -11.43
CA TYR A 229 3.89 -17.94 -12.79
C TYR A 229 3.55 -16.45 -12.84
N VAL A 230 2.66 -15.95 -11.99
CA VAL A 230 2.34 -14.52 -11.99
C VAL A 230 3.57 -13.66 -11.63
N PRO A 231 4.28 -13.90 -10.52
CA PRO A 231 5.53 -13.20 -10.23
C PRO A 231 6.58 -13.34 -11.34
N PHE A 232 6.73 -14.53 -11.92
CA PHE A 232 7.68 -14.78 -13.00
C PHE A 232 7.38 -13.95 -14.26
N PHE A 233 6.14 -14.00 -14.75
CA PHE A 233 5.75 -13.24 -15.94
C PHE A 233 5.75 -11.74 -15.69
N HIS A 234 5.37 -11.30 -14.50
CA HIS A 234 5.50 -9.90 -14.12
C HIS A 234 6.97 -9.45 -14.09
N TYR A 235 7.88 -10.28 -13.59
CA TYR A 235 9.32 -9.99 -13.64
C TYR A 235 9.84 -9.90 -15.08
N ARG A 236 9.50 -10.87 -15.93
CA ARG A 236 9.84 -10.85 -17.37
C ARG A 236 9.31 -9.60 -18.07
N TRP A 237 8.05 -9.24 -17.83
CA TRP A 237 7.42 -8.04 -18.36
C TRP A 237 8.19 -6.77 -17.96
N LYS A 238 8.70 -6.67 -16.72
CA LYS A 238 9.55 -5.53 -16.31
C LYS A 238 10.87 -5.47 -17.09
N LEU A 239 11.52 -6.61 -17.29
CA LEU A 239 12.79 -6.69 -18.03
C LEU A 239 12.62 -6.28 -19.49
N GLU A 240 11.59 -6.79 -20.16
CA GLU A 240 11.32 -6.48 -21.57
C GLU A 240 11.11 -4.98 -21.79
N ARG A 241 10.37 -4.31 -20.90
CA ARG A 241 10.15 -2.86 -21.02
C ARG A 241 11.42 -2.05 -20.78
N THR A 242 12.30 -2.56 -19.91
CA THR A 242 13.62 -1.96 -19.68
C THR A 242 14.52 -2.14 -20.90
N ALA A 243 14.54 -3.34 -21.48
CA ALA A 243 15.32 -3.68 -22.68
C ALA A 243 14.84 -2.92 -23.93
N ASN A 244 13.53 -2.74 -24.07
CA ASN A 244 12.89 -2.01 -25.18
C ASN A 244 13.01 -0.48 -25.05
N GLY A 245 13.79 0.02 -24.08
CA GLY A 245 14.02 1.46 -23.90
C GLY A 245 12.77 2.26 -23.54
N ILE A 246 11.73 1.61 -23.00
CA ILE A 246 10.49 2.29 -22.62
C ILE A 246 10.81 3.25 -21.48
N THR A 247 10.76 4.55 -21.77
CA THR A 247 11.02 5.58 -20.79
C THR A 247 9.96 5.57 -19.69
N LYS A 248 10.33 6.06 -18.51
CA LYS A 248 9.41 6.28 -17.39
C LYS A 248 8.16 7.09 -17.81
N LYS A 249 8.35 8.09 -18.68
CA LYS A 249 7.25 8.89 -19.23
C LYS A 249 6.32 8.04 -20.09
N GLN A 250 6.85 7.20 -20.97
CA GLN A 250 6.05 6.29 -21.79
C GLN A 250 5.27 5.27 -20.94
N MET A 251 5.86 4.72 -19.87
CA MET A 251 5.15 3.79 -18.98
C MET A 251 3.90 4.42 -18.33
N VAL A 252 3.95 5.72 -18.03
CA VAL A 252 2.85 6.43 -17.36
C VAL A 252 1.91 7.12 -18.36
N ALA A 253 2.36 7.35 -19.60
CA ALA A 253 1.60 8.00 -20.65
C ALA A 253 0.75 7.04 -21.50
N MET A 254 0.88 5.73 -21.31
CA MET A 254 -0.05 4.75 -21.86
C MET A 254 -1.45 5.07 -21.31
N ARG A 255 -2.33 5.51 -22.21
CA ARG A 255 -3.74 5.84 -21.96
C ARG A 255 -4.62 4.66 -22.34
#